data_AF-A0A8J4X069-F1
#
_entry.id   AF-A0A8J4X069-F1
#
_cell.length_a   1.000
_cell.length_b   1.000
_cell.length_c   1.000
_cell.angle_alpha   90.00
_cell.angle_beta   90.00
_cell.angle_gamma   90.00
#
_symmetry.space_group_name_H-M   'P 1'
#
loop_
_entity.id
_entity.type
_entity.pdbx_description
1 polymer ?
#
loop_
_entity_poly.entity_id
_entity_poly.type
_entity_poly.pdbx_seq_one_letter_code
_entity_poly.pdbx_strand_id
1 'polypeptide(L)'
;WPRQMASSNGLCRYGARIDCCWGWTRRSWGHCQPLCQHGCKHGDCIGPNKCKCHPGFTGKTCNQAEQQDYVNPPIWDSLPPLFVPMDHPAVGVPSEDLNECGLKPRPCKHRCMNTYGSYKCYCLNGYMLQPDGTCG
;
A
#
# COMPACT_ATOMS: atom_id res chain seq x y z
N TRP A 1 4.71 33.56 -12.30
CA TRP A 1 4.27 32.22 -12.75
C TRP A 1 2.84 32.32 -13.25
N PRO A 2 2.59 32.73 -14.51
CA PRO A 2 1.20 32.92 -14.96
C PRO A 2 0.54 31.55 -15.07
N ARG A 3 -0.62 31.43 -14.41
CA ARG A 3 -1.46 30.23 -14.36
C ARG A 3 -1.82 29.79 -15.78
N GLN A 4 -1.18 28.72 -16.25
CA GLN A 4 -1.65 27.98 -17.41
C GLN A 4 -3.01 27.36 -17.04
N MET A 5 -4.08 27.84 -17.66
CA MET A 5 -5.41 27.23 -17.56
C MET A 5 -5.38 25.93 -18.36
N ALA A 6 -4.95 24.86 -17.70
CA ALA A 6 -5.01 23.52 -18.24
C ALA A 6 -6.48 23.08 -18.31
N SER A 7 -7.00 22.91 -19.52
CA SER A 7 -8.29 22.22 -19.70
C SER A 7 -8.10 20.73 -19.39
N SER A 8 -9.13 20.07 -18.85
CA SER A 8 -9.13 18.63 -18.54
C SER A 8 -8.78 17.74 -19.75
N ASN A 9 -8.85 18.28 -20.96
CA ASN A 9 -8.54 17.61 -22.22
C ASN A 9 -7.05 17.70 -22.64
N GLY A 10 -6.16 18.20 -21.77
CA GLY A 10 -4.73 18.29 -22.05
C GLY A 10 -4.34 19.42 -23.00
N LEU A 11 -5.18 20.46 -23.13
CA LEU A 11 -4.88 21.67 -23.91
C LEU A 11 -4.37 22.80 -23.02
N CYS A 12 -3.29 23.43 -23.48
CA CYS A 12 -2.61 24.54 -22.83
C CYS A 12 -2.57 25.76 -23.76
N ARG A 13 -2.68 26.96 -23.18
CA ARG A 13 -2.45 28.23 -23.88
C ARG A 13 -0.98 28.64 -23.75
N TYR A 14 -0.34 28.82 -24.89
CA TYR A 14 1.02 29.35 -25.04
C TYR A 14 0.92 30.73 -25.71
N GLY A 15 0.66 31.77 -24.91
CA GLY A 15 0.34 33.09 -25.45
C GLY A 15 -0.99 33.07 -26.23
N ALA A 16 -0.94 33.42 -27.51
CA ALA A 16 -2.11 33.40 -28.41
C ALA A 16 -2.38 32.02 -29.05
N ARG A 17 -1.46 31.06 -28.94
CA ARG A 17 -1.58 29.71 -29.52
C ARG A 17 -2.15 28.73 -28.48
N ILE A 18 -3.11 27.91 -28.90
CA ILE A 18 -3.63 26.79 -28.12
C ILE A 18 -3.03 25.51 -28.69
N ASP A 19 -2.34 24.73 -27.85
CA ASP A 19 -1.79 23.45 -28.24
C ASP A 19 -1.83 22.43 -27.12
N CYS A 20 -1.44 21.19 -27.40
CA CYS A 20 -1.31 20.15 -26.39
C CYS A 20 -0.29 20.57 -25.33
N CYS A 21 -0.63 20.34 -24.07
CA CYS A 21 0.25 20.60 -22.95
C CYS A 21 1.54 19.77 -23.06
N TRP A 22 2.60 20.24 -22.41
CA TRP A 22 3.85 19.46 -22.31
C TRP A 22 3.58 18.05 -21.79
N GLY A 23 4.09 17.05 -22.53
CA GLY A 23 3.85 15.63 -22.24
C GLY A 23 2.52 15.09 -22.76
N TRP A 24 1.84 15.83 -23.65
CA TRP A 24 0.70 15.36 -24.45
C TRP A 24 1.05 15.48 -25.93
N THR A 25 0.62 14.52 -26.73
CA THR A 25 0.82 14.48 -28.18
C THR A 25 -0.51 14.62 -28.92
N ARG A 26 -0.51 15.32 -30.05
CA ARG A 26 -1.72 15.53 -30.85
C ARG A 26 -1.94 14.32 -31.75
N ARG A 27 -3.05 13.59 -31.55
CA ARG A 27 -3.47 12.54 -32.48
C ARG A 27 -4.06 13.15 -33.76
N SER A 28 -4.23 12.31 -34.79
CA SER A 28 -4.78 12.65 -36.11
C SER A 28 -6.12 13.39 -36.09
N TRP A 29 -6.88 13.30 -34.99
CA TRP A 29 -8.16 14.00 -34.82
C TRP A 29 -8.08 15.32 -34.03
N GLY A 30 -6.88 15.83 -33.74
CA GLY A 30 -6.68 17.06 -32.99
C GLY A 30 -6.84 16.92 -31.47
N HIS A 31 -7.15 15.72 -30.97
CA HIS A 31 -7.17 15.41 -29.54
C HIS A 31 -5.75 15.24 -28.99
N CYS A 32 -5.51 15.85 -27.83
CA CYS A 32 -4.29 15.66 -27.07
C CYS A 32 -4.38 14.36 -26.28
N GLN A 33 -3.45 13.44 -26.53
CA GLN A 33 -3.30 12.20 -25.77
C GLN A 33 -2.05 12.31 -24.89
N PRO A 34 -2.11 11.87 -23.62
CA PRO A 34 -0.95 11.93 -22.74
C PRO A 34 0.14 10.94 -23.17
N LEU A 35 1.40 11.33 -22.97
CA LEU A 35 2.57 10.52 -23.27
C LEU A 35 3.03 9.76 -22.03
N CYS A 36 2.94 8.43 -22.08
CA CYS A 36 3.51 7.55 -21.06
C CYS A 36 4.75 6.86 -21.64
N GLN A 37 5.94 7.35 -21.30
CA GLN A 37 7.23 6.94 -21.86
C GLN A 37 7.53 5.44 -21.67
N HIS A 38 7.11 4.86 -20.53
CA HIS A 38 7.25 3.43 -20.24
C HIS A 38 6.00 2.60 -20.56
N GLY A 39 4.93 3.26 -21.03
CA GLY A 39 3.63 2.64 -21.29
C GLY A 39 2.90 2.18 -20.02
N CYS A 40 1.57 2.25 -20.04
CA CYS A 40 0.72 1.60 -19.04
C CYS A 40 0.34 0.23 -19.59
N LYS A 41 0.71 -0.86 -18.91
CA LYS A 41 0.47 -2.23 -19.39
C LYS A 41 -1.00 -2.62 -19.21
N HIS A 42 -1.48 -2.63 -17.97
CA HIS A 42 -2.86 -2.93 -17.62
C HIS A 42 -3.54 -1.68 -17.05
N GLY A 43 -3.53 -0.60 -17.83
CA GLY A 43 -4.06 0.68 -17.39
C GLY A 43 -4.10 1.70 -18.50
N ASP A 44 -4.80 2.80 -18.22
CA ASP A 44 -4.96 3.92 -19.15
C ASP A 44 -3.98 5.03 -18.81
N CYS A 45 -3.33 5.58 -19.83
CA CYS A 45 -2.51 6.78 -19.67
C CYS A 45 -3.45 7.99 -19.49
N ILE A 46 -3.48 8.57 -18.30
CA ILE A 46 -4.35 9.70 -17.94
C ILE A 46 -3.60 11.03 -17.87
N GLY A 47 -2.27 10.99 -17.99
CA GLY A 47 -1.41 12.16 -17.93
C GLY A 47 0.03 11.79 -18.29
N PRO A 48 0.92 12.79 -18.45
CA PRO A 48 2.31 12.56 -18.78
C PRO A 48 2.96 11.63 -17.74
N ASN A 49 3.40 10.45 -18.17
CA ASN A 49 3.93 9.38 -17.33
C ASN A 49 3.03 8.96 -16.15
N LYS A 50 1.71 9.18 -16.26
CA LYS A 50 0.74 8.85 -15.22
C LYS A 50 -0.26 7.82 -15.73
N CYS A 51 -0.20 6.63 -15.14
CA CYS A 51 -1.11 5.54 -15.44
C CYS A 51 -2.23 5.45 -14.41
N LYS A 52 -3.45 5.25 -14.89
CA LYS A 52 -4.59 4.79 -14.09
C LYS A 52 -4.71 3.29 -14.31
N CYS A 53 -4.43 2.49 -13.30
CA CYS A 53 -4.46 1.05 -13.43
C CYS A 53 -5.89 0.51 -13.47
N HIS A 54 -6.07 -0.58 -14.21
CA HIS A 54 -7.30 -1.37 -14.19
C HIS A 54 -7.43 -2.11 -12.86
N PRO A 55 -8.65 -2.51 -12.47
CA PRO A 55 -8.88 -3.23 -11.21
C PRO A 55 -8.00 -4.48 -11.13
N GLY A 56 -7.38 -4.70 -9.96
CA GLY A 56 -6.45 -5.81 -9.77
C GLY A 56 -5.06 -5.57 -10.35
N PHE A 57 -4.71 -4.34 -10.76
CA PHE A 57 -3.36 -3.98 -11.16
C PHE A 57 -2.87 -2.74 -10.41
N THR A 58 -1.61 -2.76 -9.99
CA THR A 58 -0.94 -1.68 -9.24
C THR A 58 0.45 -1.39 -9.82
N GLY A 59 1.11 -0.39 -9.25
CA GLY A 59 2.41 0.08 -9.70
C GLY A 59 2.35 1.25 -10.70
N LYS A 60 3.53 1.83 -11.00
CA LYS A 60 3.63 3.05 -11.84
C LYS A 60 3.23 2.81 -13.30
N THR A 61 3.43 1.60 -13.80
CA THR A 61 3.11 1.18 -15.17
C THR A 61 1.98 0.14 -15.21
N CYS A 62 1.30 -0.08 -14.09
CA CYS A 62 0.23 -1.08 -13.97
C CYS A 62 0.68 -2.49 -14.39
N ASN A 63 1.89 -2.85 -13.97
CA ASN A 63 2.52 -4.12 -14.29
C ASN A 63 2.44 -5.14 -13.15
N GLN A 64 2.04 -4.73 -11.95
CA GLN A 64 1.88 -5.63 -10.81
C GLN A 64 0.41 -6.02 -10.73
N ALA A 65 0.11 -7.32 -10.82
CA ALA A 65 -1.23 -7.80 -10.48
C ALA A 65 -1.37 -7.77 -8.96
N GLU A 66 -2.41 -7.12 -8.45
CA GLU A 66 -2.82 -7.22 -7.06
C GLU A 66 -3.40 -8.62 -6.87
N GLN A 67 -2.56 -9.56 -6.45
CA GLN A 67 -2.98 -10.89 -6.05
C GLN A 67 -3.98 -10.71 -4.89
N GLN A 68 -5.25 -11.03 -5.12
CA GLN A 68 -6.28 -10.96 -4.10
C GLN A 68 -5.96 -11.97 -2.99
N ASP A 69 -5.31 -11.51 -1.92
CA ASP A 69 -5.43 -12.16 -0.62
C ASP A 69 -6.89 -12.01 -0.17
N TYR A 70 -7.69 -13.03 -0.52
CA TYR A 70 -9.08 -13.24 -0.13
C TYR A 70 -9.28 -13.02 1.38
N VAL A 71 -9.83 -11.88 1.79
CA VAL A 71 -10.58 -11.71 3.04
C VAL A 71 -11.74 -10.77 2.70
N ASN A 72 -12.96 -11.21 2.39
CA ASN A 72 -13.93 -11.85 3.28
C ASN A 72 -15.17 -12.21 2.42
N PRO A 73 -15.75 -13.41 2.50
CA PRO A 73 -17.19 -13.54 2.55
C PRO A 73 -17.65 -13.35 4.01
N PRO A 74 -18.63 -12.48 4.31
CA PRO A 74 -19.19 -12.35 5.65
C PRO A 74 -20.00 -13.62 5.98
N ILE A 75 -19.50 -14.49 6.85
CA ILE A 75 -20.23 -15.68 7.32
C ILE A 75 -20.52 -15.56 8.83
N TRP A 76 -20.93 -14.37 9.31
CA TRP A 76 -21.24 -14.16 10.73
C TRP A 76 -22.74 -14.05 11.05
N ASP A 77 -23.65 -14.37 10.11
CA ASP A 77 -25.09 -14.21 10.39
C ASP A 77 -25.98 -15.44 10.13
N SER A 78 -25.45 -16.62 9.79
CA SER A 78 -26.36 -17.77 9.56
C SER A 78 -25.70 -19.16 9.68
N LEU A 79 -25.32 -19.63 10.88
CA LEU A 79 -25.69 -20.98 11.39
C LEU A 79 -25.07 -21.31 12.79
N PRO A 80 -25.83 -21.97 13.72
CA PRO A 80 -25.40 -22.35 15.09
C PRO A 80 -24.48 -23.61 15.16
N PRO A 81 -23.96 -24.00 16.35
CA PRO A 81 -22.76 -24.81 16.51
C PRO A 81 -23.04 -26.31 16.32
N LEU A 82 -22.26 -26.97 15.47
CA LEU A 82 -22.19 -28.43 15.42
C LEU A 82 -20.74 -28.89 15.55
N PHE A 83 -20.49 -29.60 16.65
CA PHE A 83 -19.31 -30.39 16.93
C PHE A 83 -18.90 -31.25 15.73
N VAL A 84 -17.62 -31.21 15.36
CA VAL A 84 -16.98 -32.29 14.59
C VAL A 84 -15.58 -32.57 15.18
N PRO A 85 -15.30 -33.79 15.66
CA PRO A 85 -13.99 -34.14 16.23
C PRO A 85 -12.96 -34.58 15.17
N MET A 86 -11.72 -34.10 15.34
CA MET A 86 -10.41 -34.75 15.15
C MET A 86 -10.17 -35.68 13.93
N ASP A 87 -9.53 -35.15 12.87
CA ASP A 87 -8.42 -35.80 12.10
C ASP A 87 -7.89 -35.02 10.86
N HIS A 88 -8.00 -33.68 10.78
CA HIS A 88 -7.32 -32.94 9.70
C HIS A 88 -5.89 -32.53 10.12
N PRO A 89 -4.86 -32.86 9.31
CA PRO A 89 -3.47 -32.53 9.62
C PRO A 89 -3.28 -31.03 9.72
N ALA A 90 -2.55 -30.61 10.74
CA ALA A 90 -2.19 -29.23 11.02
C ALA A 90 -1.66 -28.53 9.76
N VAL A 91 -2.54 -27.77 9.09
CA VAL A 91 -2.11 -26.60 8.32
C VAL A 91 -1.38 -25.76 9.34
N GLY A 92 -0.06 -25.67 9.18
CA GLY A 92 0.81 -24.93 10.07
C GLY A 92 0.22 -23.55 10.29
N VAL A 93 -0.39 -23.37 11.47
CA VAL A 93 -0.73 -22.07 12.01
C VAL A 93 0.57 -21.28 11.89
N PRO A 94 0.65 -20.18 11.10
CA PRO A 94 1.79 -19.30 11.21
C PRO A 94 1.84 -18.95 12.68
N SER A 95 2.88 -19.39 13.39
CA SER A 95 2.89 -19.34 14.85
C SER A 95 2.53 -17.91 15.25
N GLU A 96 1.34 -17.75 15.82
CA GLU A 96 0.83 -16.43 16.16
C GLU A 96 1.74 -15.91 17.26
N ASP A 97 2.67 -15.07 16.85
CA ASP A 97 3.61 -14.43 17.74
C ASP A 97 2.83 -13.59 18.75
N LEU A 98 2.92 -13.99 20.03
CA LEU A 98 2.21 -13.33 21.11
C LEU A 98 2.88 -11.99 21.37
N ASN A 99 2.15 -10.89 21.19
CA ASN A 99 2.70 -9.56 21.47
C ASN A 99 2.89 -9.32 22.97
N GLU A 100 4.09 -9.62 23.50
CA GLU A 100 4.35 -9.52 24.94
C GLU A 100 4.34 -8.07 25.44
N CYS A 101 4.53 -7.09 24.55
CA CYS A 101 4.44 -5.67 24.91
C CYS A 101 3.05 -5.24 25.43
N GLY A 102 2.01 -6.03 25.13
CA GLY A 102 0.64 -5.83 25.60
C GLY A 102 0.31 -6.54 26.92
N LEU A 103 1.21 -7.38 27.44
CA LEU A 103 0.98 -8.15 28.67
C LEU A 103 1.09 -7.27 29.92
N LYS A 104 0.43 -7.71 31.00
CA LYS A 104 0.48 -7.08 32.33
C LYS A 104 1.01 -8.12 33.33
N PRO A 105 2.12 -7.84 34.06
CA PRO A 105 2.92 -6.62 34.04
C PRO A 105 3.68 -6.43 32.71
N ARG A 106 3.95 -5.17 32.35
CA ARG A 106 4.64 -4.86 31.09
C ARG A 106 6.09 -5.34 31.15
N PRO A 107 6.59 -6.01 30.09
CA PRO A 107 7.93 -6.59 30.12
C PRO A 107 9.08 -5.56 30.04
N CYS A 108 8.82 -4.35 29.50
CA CYS A 108 9.79 -3.26 29.44
C CYS A 108 9.35 -2.07 30.30
N LYS A 109 10.32 -1.41 30.95
CA LYS A 109 10.09 -0.21 31.77
C LYS A 109 9.78 1.05 30.95
N HIS A 110 10.42 1.20 29.78
CA HIS A 110 10.27 2.35 28.88
C HIS A 110 9.53 1.99 27.58
N ARG A 111 10.25 1.61 26.53
CA ARG A 111 9.68 1.30 25.20
C ARG A 111 9.86 -0.18 24.90
N CYS A 112 8.81 -0.81 24.36
CA CYS A 112 8.79 -2.21 23.94
C CYS A 112 8.46 -2.27 22.44
N MET A 113 9.15 -3.16 21.71
CA MET A 113 8.90 -3.44 20.31
C MET A 113 8.79 -4.95 20.14
N ASN A 114 7.63 -5.41 19.68
CA ASN A 114 7.38 -6.82 19.40
C ASN A 114 8.20 -7.30 18.20
N THR A 115 8.72 -8.52 18.25
CA THR A 115 9.48 -9.16 17.17
C THR A 115 9.03 -10.61 17.04
N TYR A 116 9.11 -11.21 15.86
CA TYR A 116 8.65 -12.59 15.71
C TYR A 116 9.43 -13.56 16.62
N GLY A 117 8.74 -14.16 17.59
CA GLY A 117 9.24 -15.05 18.64
C GLY A 117 9.78 -14.36 19.90
N SER A 118 9.75 -13.02 20.02
CA SER A 118 10.30 -12.29 21.18
C SER A 118 9.96 -10.79 21.21
N TYR A 119 10.53 -10.01 22.12
CA TYR A 119 10.42 -8.55 22.12
C TYR A 119 11.77 -7.87 22.40
N LYS A 120 11.89 -6.60 21.97
CA LYS A 120 13.05 -5.74 22.26
C LYS A 120 12.64 -4.54 23.10
N CYS A 121 13.36 -4.32 24.20
CA CYS A 121 13.22 -3.12 25.01
C CYS A 121 14.17 -2.01 24.55
N TYR A 122 13.67 -0.78 24.55
CA TYR A 122 14.45 0.42 24.26
C TYR A 122 14.34 1.41 25.41
N CYS A 123 15.46 2.05 25.72
CA CYS A 123 15.57 3.08 26.74
C CYS A 123 15.30 4.48 26.14
N LEU A 124 14.83 5.41 26.97
CA LEU A 124 14.67 6.81 26.58
C LEU A 124 16.05 7.48 26.42
N ASN A 125 16.09 8.60 25.68
CA ASN A 125 17.32 9.37 25.47
C ASN A 125 17.95 9.74 26.82
N GLY A 126 19.20 9.32 27.03
CA GLY A 126 19.95 9.52 28.28
C GLY A 126 20.14 8.28 29.14
N TYR A 127 19.48 7.15 28.81
CA TYR A 127 19.62 5.88 29.51
C TYR A 127 20.22 4.81 28.59
N MET A 128 21.14 3.99 29.11
CA MET A 128 21.73 2.86 28.37
C MET A 128 21.06 1.55 28.77
N LEU A 129 20.90 0.64 27.80
CA LEU A 129 20.41 -0.71 28.07
C LEU A 129 21.52 -1.49 28.77
N GLN A 130 21.31 -1.76 30.06
CA GLN A 130 22.21 -2.57 30.86
C GLN A 130 22.08 -4.07 30.48
N PRO A 131 23.10 -4.91 30.79
CA PRO A 131 23.09 -6.34 30.48
C PRO A 131 21.97 -7.12 31.18
N ASP A 132 21.41 -6.57 32.27
CA ASP A 132 20.26 -7.10 33.00
C ASP A 132 18.91 -6.74 32.34
N GLY A 133 18.93 -6.06 31.19
CA GLY A 133 17.75 -5.60 30.47
C GLY A 133 17.10 -4.36 31.07
N THR A 134 17.72 -3.73 32.07
CA THR A 134 17.21 -2.48 32.65
C THR A 134 17.79 -1.26 31.96
N CYS A 135 17.07 -0.14 32.04
CA CYS A 135 17.54 1.15 31.56
C CYS A 135 18.11 1.94 32.75
N GLY A 136 19.42 2.20 32.73
CA GLY A 136 20.18 2.90 33.78
C GLY A 136 20.94 4.10 33.24
#